data_AF-A0A2U9IIQ4-F1
#
_entry.id   AF-A0A2U9IIQ4-F1
#
_cell.length_a   1.000
_cell.length_b   1.000
_cell.length_c   1.000
_cell.angle_alpha   90.00
_cell.angle_beta   90.00
_cell.angle_gamma   90.00
#
_symmetry.space_group_name_H-M   'P 1'
#
loop_
_entity.id
_entity.type
_entity.pdbx_description
1 polymer ?
#
loop_
_entity_poly.entity_id
_entity_poly.type
_entity_poly.pdbx_seq_one_letter_code
_entity_poly.pdbx_strand_id
1 'polypeptide(L)'
;MRAIIVIGLYKKGTSQTQIASFLGITTAEVNYYIKGKRGNNEIINKLQSDVEFMDTVSSTVEKIINDTDVINLCTLCSIARKKILKDGSSCPFDW
;
A
#
# COMPACT_ATOMS: atom_id res chain seq x y z
N MET A 1 3.85 3.61 0.94
CA MET A 1 3.04 2.76 0.04
C MET A 1 2.97 1.30 0.48
N ARG A 2 4.08 0.54 0.43
CA ARG A 2 4.09 -0.90 0.74
C ARG A 2 3.48 -1.24 2.11
N ALA A 3 3.74 -0.41 3.12
CA ALA A 3 3.13 -0.55 4.44
C ALA A 3 1.60 -0.65 4.41
N ILE A 4 0.93 0.20 3.63
CA ILE A 4 -0.54 0.25 3.55
C ILE A 4 -1.10 -0.99 2.86
N ILE A 5 -0.43 -1.48 1.82
CA ILE A 5 -0.83 -2.70 1.11
C ILE A 5 -0.65 -3.91 2.03
N VAL A 6 0.47 -4.00 2.73
CA VAL A 6 0.72 -5.05 3.73
C VAL A 6 -0.36 -5.05 4.81
N ILE A 7 -0.69 -3.88 5.36
CA ILE A 7 -1.75 -3.73 6.36
C ILE A 7 -3.11 -4.13 5.78
N GLY A 8 -3.41 -3.75 4.53
CA GLY A 8 -4.64 -4.10 3.83
C GLY A 8 -4.81 -5.61 3.62
N LEU A 9 -3.78 -6.28 3.10
CA LEU A 9 -3.74 -7.74 2.94
C LEU A 9 -3.88 -8.45 4.29
N TYR A 10 -3.16 -7.99 5.31
CA TYR A 10 -3.23 -8.56 6.65
C TYR A 10 -4.64 -8.43 7.25
N LYS A 11 -5.31 -7.28 7.09
CA LYS A 11 -6.70 -7.07 7.52
C LYS A 11 -7.71 -7.97 6.79
N LYS A 12 -7.43 -8.34 5.53
CA LYS A 12 -8.24 -9.31 4.76
C LYS A 12 -7.94 -10.77 5.13
N GLY A 13 -7.08 -11.02 6.12
CA GLY A 13 -6.77 -12.37 6.61
C GLY A 13 -5.64 -13.07 5.86
N THR A 14 -4.92 -12.38 4.98
CA THR A 14 -3.76 -12.96 4.28
C THR A 14 -2.62 -13.20 5.26
N SER A 15 -2.02 -14.39 5.22
CA SER A 15 -0.89 -14.75 6.09
C SER A 15 0.37 -13.96 5.75
N GLN A 16 1.26 -13.74 6.72
CA GLN A 16 2.50 -12.97 6.48
C GLN A 16 3.41 -13.62 5.42
N THR A 17 3.38 -14.95 5.31
CA THR A 17 4.12 -15.72 4.28
C THR A 17 3.55 -15.48 2.88
N GLN A 18 2.23 -15.48 2.73
CA GLN A 18 1.58 -15.16 1.45
C GLN A 18 1.85 -13.70 1.05
N ILE A 19 1.74 -12.76 1.99
CA ILE A 19 2.04 -11.34 1.75
C ILE A 19 3.50 -11.16 1.29
N ALA A 20 4.43 -11.84 1.94
CA ALA A 20 5.84 -11.84 1.56
C ALA A 20 6.03 -12.34 0.13
N SER A 21 5.36 -13.44 -0.24
CA SER A 21 5.36 -13.99 -1.59
C SER A 21 4.79 -13.02 -2.62
N PHE A 22 3.62 -12.42 -2.36
CA PHE A 22 2.95 -11.50 -3.28
C PHE A 22 3.76 -10.24 -3.57
N LEU A 23 4.49 -9.74 -2.57
CA LEU A 23 5.21 -8.48 -2.67
C LEU A 23 6.71 -8.65 -2.94
N GLY A 24 7.21 -9.89 -3.00
CA GLY A 24 8.63 -10.18 -3.17
C GLY A 24 9.50 -9.61 -2.04
N ILE A 25 9.01 -9.64 -0.80
CA ILE A 25 9.71 -9.13 0.40
C ILE A 25 9.84 -10.23 1.45
N THR A 26 10.66 -10.00 2.47
CA THR A 26 10.80 -10.97 3.56
C THR A 26 9.62 -10.92 4.53
N THR A 27 9.31 -12.03 5.19
CA THR A 27 8.31 -12.08 6.27
C THR A 27 8.67 -11.15 7.44
N ALA A 28 9.97 -10.95 7.70
CA ALA A 28 10.46 -9.98 8.67
C ALA A 28 10.04 -8.54 8.31
N GLU A 29 10.14 -8.16 7.03
CA GLU A 29 9.69 -6.86 6.55
C GLU A 29 8.17 -6.70 6.67
N VAL A 30 7.41 -7.74 6.35
CA VAL A 30 5.94 -7.77 6.57
C VAL A 30 5.61 -7.50 8.04
N ASN A 31 6.27 -8.21 8.95
CA ASN A 31 6.09 -8.03 10.39
C ASN A 31 6.44 -6.60 10.86
N TYR A 32 7.50 -6.00 10.30
CA TYR A 32 7.85 -4.61 10.62
C TYR A 32 6.81 -3.60 10.13
N TYR A 33 6.20 -3.82 8.96
CA TYR A 33 5.10 -3.01 8.48
C TYR A 33 3.85 -3.16 9.35
N ILE A 34 3.47 -4.38 9.73
CA ILE A 34 2.32 -4.64 10.60
C ILE A 34 2.52 -4.00 11.98
N LYS A 35 3.73 -4.08 12.53
CA LYS A 35 4.07 -3.48 13.84
C LYS A 35 4.29 -1.96 13.79
N GLY A 36 4.12 -1.31 12.64
CA GLY A 36 4.35 0.13 12.49
C GLY A 36 5.79 0.57 12.74
N LYS A 37 6.76 -0.37 12.66
CA LYS A 37 8.19 -0.11 12.81
C LYS A 37 8.84 0.39 11.52
N ARG A 38 8.12 0.33 10.40
CA ARG A 38 8.59 0.75 9.08
C ARG A 38 7.50 1.55 8.35
N GLY A 39 7.87 2.75 7.90
CA GLY A 39 6.98 3.71 7.28
C GLY A 39 6.72 4.92 8.20
N ASN A 40 6.24 6.03 7.62
CA ASN A 40 5.85 7.20 8.40
C ASN A 40 4.40 7.01 8.86
N ASN A 41 4.21 6.74 10.16
CA ASN A 41 2.90 6.42 10.75
C ASN A 41 1.90 7.57 10.63
N GLU A 42 2.35 8.83 10.68
CA GLU A 42 1.48 9.99 10.51
C GLU A 42 0.89 10.03 9.09
N ILE A 43 1.75 9.82 8.09
CA ILE A 43 1.35 9.74 6.69
C ILE A 43 0.42 8.55 6.44
N ILE A 44 0.73 7.39 7.03
CA ILE A 44 -0.10 6.19 6.92
C ILE A 44 -1.49 6.44 7.50
N ASN A 45 -1.59 7.04 8.69
CA ASN A 45 -2.87 7.34 9.32
C ASN A 45 -3.70 8.31 8.48
N LYS A 46 -3.07 9.36 7.94
CA LYS A 46 -3.74 10.34 7.06
C LYS A 46 -4.30 9.68 5.79
N LEU A 47 -3.53 8.78 5.18
CA LEU A 47 -4.00 8.01 4.03
C LEU A 47 -5.10 7.01 4.40
N GLN A 48 -5.00 6.35 5.56
CA GLN A 48 -6.04 5.41 6.02
C GLN A 48 -7.36 6.09 6.37
N SER A 49 -7.35 7.36 6.76
CA SER A 49 -8.58 8.14 6.97
C SER A 49 -9.23 8.61 5.67
N ASP A 50 -8.54 8.52 4.53
CA ASP A 50 -9.07 8.94 3.24
C ASP A 50 -9.80 7.78 2.55
N VAL A 51 -11.13 7.90 2.43
CA VAL A 51 -12.01 6.84 1.93
C VAL A 51 -11.71 6.49 0.48
N GLU A 52 -11.60 7.47 -0.42
CA GLU A 52 -11.31 7.25 -1.85
C GLU A 52 -9.98 6.53 -2.07
N PHE A 53 -8.98 6.91 -1.29
CA PHE A 53 -7.68 6.26 -1.32
C PHE A 53 -7.76 4.82 -0.80
N MET A 54 -8.48 4.59 0.29
CA MET A 54 -8.67 3.25 0.84
C MET A 54 -9.51 2.32 -0.05
N ASP A 55 -10.44 2.87 -0.84
CA ASP A 55 -11.17 2.11 -1.88
C ASP A 55 -10.20 1.64 -2.97
N THR A 56 -9.31 2.52 -3.41
CA THR A 56 -8.26 2.18 -4.39
C THR A 56 -7.30 1.13 -3.85
N VAL A 57 -6.90 1.24 -2.57
CA VAL A 57 -6.09 0.22 -1.88
C VAL A 57 -6.83 -1.10 -1.84
N SER A 58 -8.12 -1.11 -1.50
CA SER A 58 -8.92 -2.33 -1.39
C SER A 58 -9.03 -3.05 -2.73
N SER A 59 -9.32 -2.32 -3.81
CA SER A 59 -9.32 -2.88 -5.17
C SER A 59 -7.94 -3.43 -5.55
N THR A 60 -6.87 -2.74 -5.19
CA THR A 60 -5.51 -3.22 -5.44
C THR A 60 -5.25 -4.52 -4.69
N VAL A 61 -5.55 -4.57 -3.39
CA VAL A 61 -5.39 -5.74 -2.51
C VAL A 61 -6.16 -6.94 -3.05
N GLU A 62 -7.38 -6.75 -3.53
CA GLU A 62 -8.19 -7.82 -4.13
C GLU A 62 -7.58 -8.35 -5.44
N LYS A 63 -7.02 -7.48 -6.28
CA LYS A 63 -6.27 -7.90 -7.47
C LYS A 63 -5.03 -8.72 -7.11
N ILE A 64 -4.33 -8.36 -6.03
CA ILE A 64 -3.17 -9.14 -5.54
C ILE A 64 -3.62 -10.55 -5.13
N ILE A 65 -4.71 -10.65 -4.37
CA ILE A 65 -5.21 -11.93 -3.86
C ILE A 65 -5.66 -12.84 -5.00
N ASN A 66 -6.31 -12.27 -6.02
CA ASN A 66 -6.83 -13.02 -7.17
C ASN A 66 -5.76 -13.34 -8.22
N ASP A 67 -4.50 -12.89 -8.04
CA ASP A 67 -3.36 -13.09 -8.94
C ASP A 67 -3.63 -12.68 -10.40
N THR A 68 -4.48 -11.65 -10.57
CA THR A 68 -5.04 -11.32 -11.89
C THR A 68 -4.23 -10.32 -12.71
N ASP A 69 -3.15 -9.71 -12.20
CA ASP A 69 -2.40 -8.71 -12.97
C ASP A 69 -1.02 -8.35 -12.41
N VAL A 70 -0.17 -7.78 -13.27
CA VAL A 70 1.04 -7.05 -12.87
C VAL A 70 0.62 -5.78 -12.11
N ILE A 71 0.72 -5.81 -10.78
CA ILE A 71 0.27 -4.72 -9.93
C ILE A 71 1.15 -3.48 -10.12
N ASN A 72 0.61 -2.45 -10.77
CA ASN A 72 1.30 -1.16 -10.88
C ASN A 72 1.16 -0.34 -9.59
N LEU A 73 2.11 -0.56 -8.68
CA LEU A 73 2.25 0.19 -7.42
C LEU A 73 2.44 1.71 -7.62
N CYS A 74 2.86 2.16 -8.81
CA CYS A 74 3.15 3.57 -9.07
C CYS A 74 1.88 4.42 -9.11
N THR A 75 0.76 3.88 -9.61
CA THR A 75 -0.55 4.57 -9.60
C THR A 75 -0.99 4.88 -8.17
N LEU A 76 -0.87 3.90 -7.27
CA LEU A 76 -1.20 4.07 -5.86
C LEU A 76 -0.27 5.11 -5.19
N CYS A 77 1.03 5.10 -5.55
CA CYS A 77 2.01 6.09 -5.07
C CYS A 77 1.70 7.51 -5.56
N SER A 78 1.25 7.67 -6.80
CA SER A 78 0.81 8.96 -7.37
C SER A 78 -0.36 9.53 -6.59
N ILE A 79 -1.44 8.74 -6.41
CA ILE A 79 -2.63 9.17 -5.68
C ILE A 79 -2.29 9.54 -4.23
N ALA A 80 -1.49 8.70 -3.55
CA ALA A 80 -1.03 8.99 -2.20
C ALA A 80 -0.27 10.32 -2.12
N ARG A 81 0.65 10.57 -3.06
CA ARG A 81 1.38 11.84 -3.12
C ARG A 81 0.47 13.02 -3.36
N LYS A 82 -0.45 12.97 -4.34
CA LYS A 82 -1.43 14.05 -4.60
C LYS A 82 -2.24 14.41 -3.34
N LYS A 83 -2.56 13.43 -2.48
CA LYS A 83 -3.32 13.65 -1.23
C LYS A 83 -2.44 14.14 -0.06
N ILE A 84 -1.15 13.81 -0.02
CA ILE A 84 -0.24 14.17 1.09
C ILE A 84 0.56 15.44 0.80
N LEU A 85 1.17 15.50 -0.38
CA LEU A 85 2.01 16.58 -0.87
C LEU A 85 1.13 17.51 -1.71
N LYS A 86 0.85 18.70 -1.17
CA LYS A 86 0.25 19.79 -1.95
C LYS A 86 1.24 20.47 -2.92
N ASP A 87 2.51 20.05 -2.94
CA ASP A 87 3.58 20.75 -3.67
C ASP A 87 4.35 19.86 -4.68
N GLY A 88 4.18 20.21 -5.95
CA GLY A 88 5.25 20.57 -6.91
C GLY A 88 6.28 19.54 -7.38
N SER A 89 6.42 18.37 -6.76
CA SER A 89 7.37 17.35 -7.22
C SER A 89 6.73 16.46 -8.29
N SER A 90 6.83 16.87 -9.55
CA SER A 90 6.27 16.17 -10.71
C SER A 90 6.70 14.70 -10.73
N CYS A 91 5.78 13.80 -10.36
CA CYS A 91 5.95 12.40 -10.67
C CYS A 91 5.57 12.14 -12.13
N PRO A 92 6.31 11.29 -12.86
CA PRO A 92 5.91 10.83 -14.20
C PRO A 92 4.52 10.16 -14.26
N PHE A 93 3.96 9.77 -13.10
CA PHE A 93 2.64 9.18 -12.96
C PHE A 93 1.60 10.17 -12.41
N ASP A 94 1.91 11.46 -12.30
CA ASP A 94 1.00 12.54 -11.86
C ASP A 94 0.14 13.10 -13.01
N TRP A 95 -0.08 12.32 -14.08
CA TRP A 95 -0.99 12.70 -15.17
C TRP A 95 -2.42 12.96 -14.68
#